data_AF-A0AAC8XVA0-F1
#
_entry.id   AF-A0AAC8XVA0-F1
#
_cell.length_a   1.000
_cell.length_b   1.000
_cell.length_c   1.000
_cell.angle_alpha   90.00
_cell.angle_beta   90.00
_cell.angle_gamma   90.00
#
_symmetry.space_group_name_H-M   'P 1'
#
loop_
_entity.id
_entity.type
_entity.pdbx_description
1 polymer ?
#
loop_
_entity_poly.entity_id
_entity_poly.type
_entity_poly.pdbx_seq_one_letter_code
_entity_poly.pdbx_strand_id
1 'polypeptide(L)'
;MSKWFWGVLVFCFLIVNETTVDLILAITIGGFDFKASIEQIFRYSSLLGYFESTPFRLIPYLLLTSLAAFLGGHYSFHEKVAFWGALMAIALFHCWGYWGLNYPSYTGEHLSSTAGLALIFIPLHAIWVGLLAGIASGLASLLSASVFKKVRGV
;
A
#
# COMPACT_ATOMS: atom_id res chain seq x y z
N MET A 1 -16.44 -6.77 -9.16
CA MET A 1 -16.00 -6.42 -7.80
C MET A 1 -17.06 -5.62 -7.09
N SER A 2 -17.12 -5.66 -5.75
CA SER A 2 -18.07 -4.84 -5.00
C SER A 2 -17.71 -3.35 -5.09
N LYS A 3 -18.70 -2.46 -4.93
CA LYS A 3 -18.46 -1.01 -4.85
C LYS A 3 -17.47 -0.64 -3.73
N TRP A 4 -17.51 -1.41 -2.64
CA TRP A 4 -16.58 -1.28 -1.51
C TRP A 4 -15.12 -1.49 -1.89
N PHE A 5 -14.82 -2.50 -2.73
CA PHE A 5 -13.44 -2.72 -3.17
C PHE A 5 -12.87 -1.48 -3.87
N TRP A 6 -13.64 -0.90 -4.78
CA TRP A 6 -13.24 0.30 -5.51
C TRP A 6 -13.08 1.51 -4.59
N GLY A 7 -14.02 1.70 -3.66
CA GLY A 7 -13.93 2.76 -2.66
C GLY A 7 -12.68 2.64 -1.79
N VAL A 8 -12.38 1.44 -1.30
CA VAL A 8 -11.17 1.19 -0.49
C VAL A 8 -9.90 1.33 -1.32
N LEU A 9 -9.90 0.91 -2.58
CA LEU A 9 -8.76 1.08 -3.47
C LEU A 9 -8.40 2.56 -3.64
N VAL A 10 -9.39 3.40 -3.95
CA VAL A 10 -9.19 4.86 -4.05
C VAL A 10 -8.76 5.45 -2.72
N PHE A 11 -9.40 5.04 -1.62
CA PHE A 11 -9.03 5.50 -0.28
C PHE A 11 -7.57 5.15 0.06
N CYS A 12 -7.12 3.92 -0.19
CA CYS A 12 -5.74 3.51 0.02
C CYS A 12 -4.77 4.34 -0.83
N PHE A 13 -5.09 4.58 -2.11
CA PHE A 13 -4.24 5.42 -2.95
C PHE A 13 -4.10 6.86 -2.41
N LEU A 14 -5.19 7.45 -1.93
CA LEU A 14 -5.19 8.82 -1.40
C LEU A 14 -4.49 8.92 -0.05
N ILE A 15 -4.79 8.00 0.87
CA ILE A 15 -4.34 8.09 2.27
C ILE A 15 -2.96 7.48 2.46
N VAL A 16 -2.65 6.36 1.81
CA VAL A 16 -1.38 5.67 2.00
C VAL A 16 -0.33 6.26 1.06
N ASN A 17 0.30 7.34 1.48
CA ASN A 17 1.33 8.08 0.76
C ASN A 17 2.48 8.46 1.71
N GLU A 18 3.60 8.97 1.17
CA GLU A 18 4.76 9.29 2.00
C GLU A 18 4.46 10.36 3.05
N THR A 19 3.65 11.36 2.70
CA THR A 19 3.30 12.50 3.56
C THR A 19 2.45 12.08 4.75
N THR A 20 1.45 11.22 4.54
CA THR A 20 0.62 10.70 5.64
C THR A 20 1.46 9.86 6.60
N VAL A 21 2.37 9.04 6.07
CA VAL A 21 3.25 8.21 6.92
C VAL A 21 4.24 9.08 7.69
N ASP A 22 4.82 10.09 7.04
CA ASP A 22 5.70 11.07 7.69
C ASP A 22 4.98 11.85 8.80
N LEU A 23 3.71 12.21 8.58
CA LEU A 23 2.86 12.84 9.58
C LEU A 23 2.63 11.94 10.81
N ILE A 24 2.33 10.66 10.58
CA ILE A 24 2.15 9.71 11.67
C ILE A 24 3.47 9.56 12.44
N LEU A 25 4.61 9.47 11.75
CA LEU A 25 5.94 9.38 12.37
C LEU A 25 6.30 10.62 13.19
N ALA A 26 6.06 11.82 12.66
CA ALA A 26 6.30 13.07 13.37
C ALA A 26 5.54 13.13 14.71
N ILE A 27 4.29 12.70 14.71
CA ILE A 27 3.46 12.68 15.92
C ILE A 27 3.92 11.57 16.89
N THR A 28 4.11 10.36 16.38
CA THR A 28 4.29 9.17 17.23
C THR A 28 5.73 8.96 17.70
N ILE A 29 6.71 9.24 16.84
CA ILE A 29 8.14 9.04 17.11
C ILE A 29 8.83 10.38 17.36
N GLY A 30 8.52 11.40 16.55
CA GLY A 30 9.10 12.73 16.68
C GLY A 30 8.57 13.53 17.89
N GLY A 31 7.45 13.10 18.49
CA GLY A 31 6.83 13.79 19.63
C GLY A 31 6.29 15.19 19.30
N PHE A 32 6.05 15.48 18.01
CA PHE A 32 5.51 16.75 17.58
C PHE A 32 3.99 16.79 17.77
N ASP A 33 3.46 17.93 18.24
CA ASP A 33 2.04 18.21 18.15
C ASP A 33 1.61 18.37 16.69
N PHE A 34 0.33 18.09 16.39
CA PHE A 34 -0.19 18.06 15.01
C PHE A 34 0.20 19.28 14.16
N LYS A 35 0.09 20.50 14.71
CA LYS A 35 0.47 21.73 14.00
C LYS A 35 1.97 21.75 13.68
N ALA A 36 2.81 21.39 14.66
CA ALA A 36 4.25 21.34 14.49
C ALA A 36 4.68 20.24 13.51
N SER A 37 3.96 19.11 13.47
CA SER A 37 4.20 18.05 12.49
C SER A 37 3.97 18.53 11.06
N ILE A 38 2.88 19.24 10.80
CA ILE A 38 2.58 19.81 9.48
C ILE A 38 3.67 20.81 9.09
N GLU A 39 4.05 21.71 9.99
CA GLU A 39 5.13 22.68 9.74
C GLU A 39 6.46 21.98 9.44
N GLN A 40 6.80 20.91 10.17
CA GLN A 40 8.03 20.14 9.97
C GLN A 40 8.09 19.45 8.60
N ILE A 41 7.00 18.81 8.17
CA ILE A 41 6.95 18.07 6.90
C ILE A 41 7.08 19.03 5.72
N PHE A 42 6.31 20.12 5.73
CA PHE A 42 6.33 21.11 4.64
C PHE A 42 7.52 22.08 4.71
N ARG A 43 8.36 22.00 5.74
CA ARG A 43 9.60 22.78 5.83
C ARG A 43 10.59 22.41 4.73
N TYR A 44 10.63 21.13 4.37
CA TYR A 44 11.59 20.58 3.40
C TYR A 44 10.90 19.86 2.24
N SER A 45 9.63 19.49 2.38
CA SER A 45 8.83 18.91 1.31
C SER A 45 8.08 19.99 0.54
N SER A 46 8.25 20.01 -0.78
CA SER A 46 7.48 20.88 -1.66
C SER A 46 6.25 20.13 -2.20
N LEU A 47 5.17 20.86 -2.46
CA LEU A 47 4.01 20.32 -3.20
C LEU A 47 4.44 19.70 -4.53
N LEU A 48 5.49 20.24 -5.16
CA LEU A 48 6.06 19.71 -6.39
C LEU A 48 6.63 18.30 -6.20
N GLY A 49 7.40 18.07 -5.14
CA GLY A 49 7.96 16.74 -4.81
C GLY A 49 6.89 15.68 -4.56
N TYR A 50 5.77 16.07 -3.94
CA TYR A 50 4.60 15.19 -3.79
C TYR A 50 4.01 14.79 -5.14
N PHE A 51 3.93 15.72 -6.10
CA PHE A 51 3.43 15.41 -7.45
C PHE A 51 4.42 14.57 -8.27
N GLU A 52 5.72 14.64 -7.99
CA GLU A 52 6.73 13.80 -8.65
C GLU A 52 6.67 12.33 -8.18
N SER A 53 6.37 12.07 -6.90
CA SER A 53 6.26 10.72 -6.35
C SER A 53 4.90 10.05 -6.65
N THR A 54 3.85 10.86 -6.80
CA THR A 54 2.46 10.39 -6.95
C THR A 54 2.24 9.43 -8.13
N PRO A 55 2.77 9.67 -9.35
CA PRO A 55 2.61 8.75 -10.47
C PRO A 55 3.14 7.34 -10.19
N PHE A 56 4.28 7.22 -9.51
CA PHE A 56 4.86 5.92 -9.17
C PHE A 56 3.96 5.16 -8.21
N ARG A 57 3.46 5.84 -7.16
CA ARG A 57 2.51 5.28 -6.20
C ARG A 57 1.20 4.84 -6.85
N LEU A 58 0.78 5.49 -7.93
CA LEU A 58 -0.45 5.17 -8.65
C LEU A 58 -0.33 3.85 -9.44
N ILE A 59 0.86 3.46 -9.91
CA ILE A 59 1.08 2.30 -10.78
C ILE A 59 0.50 1.00 -10.20
N PRO A 60 0.80 0.58 -8.95
CA PRO A 60 0.27 -0.68 -8.41
C PRO A 60 -1.26 -0.72 -8.36
N TYR A 61 -1.90 0.41 -8.02
CA TYR A 61 -3.36 0.51 -7.95
C TYR A 61 -4.00 0.51 -9.35
N LEU A 62 -3.37 1.14 -10.33
CA LEU A 62 -3.82 1.09 -11.73
C LEU A 62 -3.69 -0.31 -12.30
N LEU A 63 -2.58 -1.01 -12.06
CA LEU A 63 -2.40 -2.39 -12.51
C LEU A 63 -3.46 -3.31 -11.89
N LEU A 64 -3.71 -3.18 -10.59
CA LEU A 64 -4.75 -3.94 -9.89
C LEU A 64 -6.15 -3.61 -10.43
N THR A 65 -6.42 -2.33 -10.71
CA THR A 65 -7.68 -1.86 -11.30
C THR A 65 -7.90 -2.41 -12.69
N SER A 66 -6.88 -2.34 -13.55
CA SER A 66 -6.91 -2.87 -14.92
C SER A 66 -7.12 -4.38 -14.91
N LEU A 67 -6.40 -5.10 -14.06
CA LEU A 67 -6.57 -6.55 -13.91
C LEU A 67 -7.97 -6.91 -13.42
N ALA A 68 -8.49 -6.18 -12.44
CA ALA A 68 -9.86 -6.35 -11.99
C ALA A 68 -10.82 -6.10 -13.16
N ALA A 69 -10.77 -4.94 -13.82
CA ALA A 69 -11.67 -4.60 -14.92
C ALA A 69 -11.64 -5.64 -16.07
N PHE A 70 -10.46 -6.16 -16.41
CA PHE A 70 -10.28 -7.17 -17.46
C PHE A 70 -11.05 -8.47 -17.19
N LEU A 71 -11.21 -8.88 -15.92
CA LEU A 71 -11.97 -10.09 -15.55
C LEU A 71 -13.49 -9.94 -15.69
N GLY A 72 -14.00 -8.80 -16.17
CA GLY A 72 -15.36 -8.72 -16.73
C GLY A 72 -16.52 -8.91 -15.74
N GLY A 73 -16.30 -8.73 -14.43
CA GLY A 73 -17.38 -8.72 -13.43
C GLY A 73 -17.70 -10.07 -12.78
N HIS A 74 -17.30 -11.20 -13.39
CA HIS A 74 -17.62 -12.55 -12.93
C HIS A 74 -16.52 -13.14 -12.06
N TYR A 75 -16.37 -12.63 -10.84
CA TYR A 75 -15.34 -13.12 -9.90
C TYR A 75 -15.88 -14.22 -8.99
N SER A 76 -15.15 -15.33 -8.91
CA SER A 76 -15.31 -16.31 -7.85
C SER A 76 -15.01 -15.70 -6.48
N PHE A 77 -15.45 -16.36 -5.41
CA PHE A 77 -15.11 -15.92 -4.06
C PHE A 77 -13.59 -15.86 -3.83
N HIS A 78 -12.84 -16.84 -4.36
CA HIS A 78 -11.39 -16.93 -4.19
C HIS A 78 -10.65 -15.83 -4.95
N GLU A 79 -11.12 -15.47 -6.13
CA GLU A 79 -10.59 -14.31 -6.88
C GLU A 79 -10.85 -13.01 -6.12
N LYS A 80 -12.04 -12.84 -5.52
CA LYS A 80 -12.31 -11.67 -4.66
C LYS A 80 -11.32 -11.60 -3.50
N VAL A 81 -11.06 -12.73 -2.84
CA VAL A 81 -10.05 -12.80 -1.77
C VAL A 81 -8.66 -12.44 -2.30
N ALA A 82 -8.27 -12.92 -3.49
CA ALA A 82 -7.00 -12.58 -4.12
C ALA A 82 -6.85 -11.06 -4.36
N PHE A 83 -7.87 -10.40 -4.92
CA PHE A 83 -7.82 -8.95 -5.16
C PHE A 83 -7.75 -8.15 -3.85
N TRP A 84 -8.48 -8.56 -2.81
CA TRP A 84 -8.39 -7.93 -1.48
C TRP A 84 -7.03 -8.16 -0.83
N GLY A 85 -6.47 -9.37 -0.94
CA GLY A 85 -5.14 -9.68 -0.43
C GLY A 85 -4.05 -8.85 -1.13
N ALA A 86 -4.15 -8.70 -2.45
CA ALA A 86 -3.25 -7.85 -3.23
C ALA A 86 -3.35 -6.38 -2.81
N LEU A 87 -4.57 -5.83 -2.70
CA LEU A 87 -4.79 -4.43 -2.27
C LEU A 87 -4.22 -4.17 -0.87
N MET A 88 -4.49 -5.07 0.08
CA MET A 88 -3.99 -4.97 1.45
C MET A 88 -2.46 -5.00 1.48
N ALA A 89 -1.83 -5.93 0.74
CA ALA A 89 -0.39 -6.04 0.70
C ALA A 89 0.28 -4.82 0.06
N ILE A 90 -0.29 -4.25 -1.01
CA ILE A 90 0.20 -3.00 -1.61
C ILE A 90 0.15 -1.88 -0.57
N ALA A 91 -0.98 -1.69 0.10
CA ALA A 91 -1.16 -0.63 1.08
C ALA A 91 -0.19 -0.80 2.28
N LEU A 92 -0.08 -2.00 2.84
CA LEU A 92 0.83 -2.27 3.95
C LEU A 92 2.29 -2.10 3.55
N PHE A 93 2.67 -2.52 2.34
CA PHE A 93 4.03 -2.37 1.85
C PHE A 93 4.39 -0.89 1.61
N HIS A 94 3.46 -0.09 1.07
CA HIS A 94 3.65 1.36 1.00
C HIS A 94 3.81 1.98 2.40
N CYS A 95 2.91 1.67 3.35
CA CYS A 95 3.04 2.14 4.72
C CYS A 95 4.41 1.79 5.32
N TRP A 96 4.81 0.52 5.23
CA TRP A 96 6.07 0.02 5.77
C TRP A 96 7.29 0.65 5.08
N GLY A 97 7.28 0.73 3.75
CA GLY A 97 8.37 1.31 2.98
C GLY A 97 8.56 2.80 3.29
N TYR A 98 7.48 3.58 3.28
CA TYR A 98 7.55 5.01 3.61
C TYR A 98 7.89 5.24 5.08
N TRP A 99 7.48 4.32 5.97
CA TRP A 99 7.88 4.38 7.37
C TRP A 99 9.40 4.23 7.48
N GLY A 100 9.97 3.18 6.89
CA GLY A 100 11.42 2.97 6.87
C GLY A 100 12.20 4.10 6.19
N LEU A 101 11.61 4.74 5.18
CA LEU A 101 12.19 5.92 4.53
C LEU A 101 12.28 7.12 5.49
N ASN A 102 11.21 7.43 6.23
CA ASN A 102 11.13 8.66 7.01
C ASN A 102 11.55 8.50 8.48
N TYR A 103 11.57 7.27 9.01
CA TYR A 103 11.92 6.98 10.39
C TYR A 103 13.29 7.54 10.86
N PRO A 104 14.37 7.50 10.04
CA PRO A 104 15.66 8.08 10.43
C PRO A 104 15.60 9.58 10.76
N SER A 105 14.71 10.33 10.11
CA SER A 105 14.52 11.77 10.35
C SER A 105 14.11 12.10 11.79
N TYR A 106 13.60 11.12 12.53
CA TYR A 106 13.08 11.29 13.90
C TYR A 106 13.90 10.56 14.96
N THR A 107 14.92 9.79 14.57
CA THR A 107 15.68 8.92 15.48
C THR A 107 17.18 9.21 15.53
N GLY A 108 17.64 10.19 14.74
CA GLY A 108 19.06 10.55 14.67
C GLY A 108 19.90 9.59 13.82
N GLU A 109 19.27 8.65 13.12
CA GLU A 109 19.92 7.80 12.14
C GLU A 109 20.27 8.58 10.87
N HIS A 110 21.33 8.16 10.18
CA HIS A 110 21.74 8.79 8.93
C HIS A 110 20.90 8.34 7.74
N LEU A 111 20.28 9.31 7.06
CA LEU A 111 19.68 9.12 5.76
C LEU A 111 20.75 9.17 4.66
N SER A 112 20.80 8.12 3.83
CA SER A 112 21.64 8.10 2.64
C SER A 112 21.20 9.16 1.64
N SER A 113 22.14 9.74 0.89
CA SER A 113 21.85 10.64 -0.23
C SER A 113 21.02 9.98 -1.34
N THR A 114 20.97 8.65 -1.38
CA THR A 114 20.15 7.87 -2.32
C THR A 114 18.76 7.51 -1.77
N ALA A 115 18.42 7.89 -0.55
CA ALA A 115 17.14 7.54 0.08
C ALA A 115 15.92 8.05 -0.70
N GLY A 116 16.04 9.18 -1.41
CA GLY A 116 14.98 9.71 -2.28
C GLY A 116 14.55 8.73 -3.39
N LEU A 117 15.43 7.84 -3.84
CA LEU A 117 15.08 6.79 -4.82
C LEU A 117 14.03 5.81 -4.26
N ALA A 118 13.90 5.70 -2.95
CA ALA A 118 12.88 4.87 -2.33
C ALA A 118 11.45 5.33 -2.70
N LEU A 119 11.23 6.61 -2.97
CA LEU A 119 9.93 7.11 -3.45
C LEU A 119 9.49 6.47 -4.78
N ILE A 120 10.45 6.01 -5.58
CA ILE A 120 10.22 5.31 -6.84
C ILE A 120 10.18 3.80 -6.60
N PHE A 121 11.17 3.26 -5.89
CA PHE A 121 11.31 1.82 -5.73
C PHE A 121 10.26 1.21 -4.81
N ILE A 122 9.80 1.90 -3.76
CA ILE A 122 8.76 1.36 -2.86
C ILE A 122 7.49 1.01 -3.67
N PRO A 123 6.90 1.92 -4.48
CA PRO A 123 5.79 1.56 -5.35
C PRO A 123 6.08 0.46 -6.37
N LEU A 124 7.26 0.47 -6.99
CA LEU A 124 7.62 -0.57 -7.96
C LEU A 124 7.68 -1.96 -7.32
N HIS A 125 8.21 -2.07 -6.10
CA HIS A 125 8.24 -3.34 -5.39
C HIS A 125 6.85 -3.76 -4.90
N ALA A 126 5.97 -2.80 -4.58
CA ALA A 126 4.59 -3.08 -4.21
C ALA A 126 3.82 -3.85 -5.30
N ILE A 127 4.21 -3.72 -6.58
CA ILE A 127 3.59 -4.46 -7.70
C ILE A 127 3.73 -5.97 -7.50
N TRP A 128 4.96 -6.46 -7.33
CA TRP A 128 5.19 -7.91 -7.20
C TRP A 128 4.79 -8.40 -5.80
N VAL A 129 4.91 -7.58 -4.75
CA VAL A 129 4.40 -7.90 -3.41
C VAL A 129 2.88 -8.09 -3.45
N GLY A 130 2.14 -7.18 -4.08
CA GLY A 130 0.70 -7.27 -4.28
C GLY A 130 0.31 -8.50 -5.08
N LEU A 131 1.02 -8.79 -6.17
CA LEU A 131 0.79 -9.97 -6.99
C LEU A 131 0.95 -11.26 -6.19
N LEU A 132 2.08 -11.43 -5.48
CA LEU A 132 2.35 -12.62 -4.68
C LEU A 132 1.35 -12.80 -3.55
N ALA A 133 0.99 -11.72 -2.85
CA ALA A 133 -0.01 -11.76 -1.79
C ALA A 133 -1.41 -12.10 -2.32
N GLY A 134 -1.77 -11.58 -3.50
CA GLY A 134 -3.01 -11.93 -4.17
C GLY A 134 -3.07 -13.41 -4.54
N ILE A 135 -2.02 -13.95 -5.15
CA ILE A 135 -1.92 -15.38 -5.46
C ILE A 135 -1.99 -16.21 -4.18
N ALA A 136 -1.20 -15.88 -3.16
CA ALA A 136 -1.15 -16.61 -1.91
C ALA A 136 -2.51 -16.63 -1.20
N SER A 137 -3.20 -15.49 -1.12
CA SER A 137 -4.51 -15.38 -0.48
C SER A 137 -5.62 -16.11 -1.27
N GLY A 138 -5.59 -16.04 -2.60
CA GLY A 138 -6.49 -16.81 -3.46
C GLY A 138 -6.31 -18.32 -3.29
N LEU A 139 -5.06 -18.80 -3.31
CA LEU A 139 -4.72 -20.21 -3.09
C LEU A 139 -5.10 -20.68 -1.68
N ALA A 140 -4.80 -19.89 -0.65
CA ALA A 140 -5.18 -20.20 0.73
C ALA A 140 -6.71 -20.33 0.87
N SER A 141 -7.47 -19.46 0.19
CA SER A 141 -8.94 -19.52 0.16
C SER A 141 -9.45 -20.79 -0.52
N LEU A 142 -8.84 -21.20 -1.65
CA LEU A 142 -9.17 -22.44 -2.35
C LEU A 142 -8.86 -23.68 -1.50
N LEU A 143 -7.67 -23.71 -0.89
CA LEU A 143 -7.24 -24.80 -0.01
C LEU A 143 -8.15 -24.93 1.21
N SER A 144 -8.56 -23.80 1.79
CA SER A 144 -9.48 -23.81 2.93
C SER A 144 -10.84 -24.40 2.55
N ALA A 145 -11.36 -24.06 1.37
CA ALA A 145 -12.63 -24.61 0.88
C ALA A 145 -12.53 -26.13 0.59
N SER A 146 -11.43 -26.59 0.01
CA SER A 146 -11.23 -28.02 -0.30
C SER A 146 -11.09 -28.87 0.96
N VAL A 147 -10.33 -28.39 1.96
CA VAL A 147 -10.19 -29.04 3.27
C VAL A 147 -11.56 -29.12 3.96
N PHE A 148 -12.31 -28.03 3.97
CA PHE A 148 -13.62 -27.98 4.62
C PHE A 148 -14.63 -28.95 3.98
N LYS A 149 -14.64 -29.04 2.66
CA LYS A 149 -15.47 -30.02 1.92
C LYS A 149 -15.11 -31.45 2.32
N LYS A 150 -13.81 -31.78 2.34
CA LYS A 150 -13.31 -33.10 2.75
C LYS A 150 -13.68 -33.45 4.20
N VAL A 151 -13.58 -32.50 5.13
CA VAL A 151 -13.92 -32.71 6.55
C VAL A 151 -15.42 -32.90 6.77
N ARG A 152 -16.27 -32.22 5.99
CA ARG A 152 -17.73 -32.34 6.11
C ARG A 152 -18.34 -33.56 5.39
N GLY A 153 -17.54 -34.36 4.70
CA GLY A 153 -18.02 -35.57 4.01
C GLY A 153 -18.98 -35.30 2.85
N VAL A 154 -18.88 -34.12 2.22
CA VAL A 154 -19.66 -33.73 1.03
C VAL A 154 -18.81 -33.80 -0.23
#